data_AF-A0A838EQ67-F1
#
_entry.id   AF-A0A838EQ67-F1
#
_cell.length_a   1.000
_cell.length_b   1.000
_cell.length_c   1.000
_cell.angle_alpha   90.00
_cell.angle_beta   90.00
_cell.angle_gamma   90.00
#
_symmetry.space_group_name_H-M   'P 1'
#
loop_
_entity.id
_entity.type
_entity.pdbx_description
1 polymer ?
#
loop_
_entity_poly.entity_id
_entity_poly.type
_entity_poly.pdbx_seq_one_letter_code
_entity_poly.pdbx_strand_id
1 'polypeptide(L)' 'MSDYLLIKKVFENKPVDQTIIVKGWVKSFRQSKKFSFLVLNDGTTQKDLQIIVDGTLANYEEVIKLTLGSSVE' A
#
# COMPACT_ATOMS: atom_id res chain seq x y z
N MET A 1 17.85 -12.12 3.57
CA MET A 1 16.68 -12.42 2.71
C MET A 1 15.75 -11.24 2.90
N SER A 2 15.31 -10.54 1.85
CA SER A 2 14.59 -9.28 2.04
C SER A 2 13.22 -9.51 2.67
N ASP A 3 12.90 -8.81 3.75
CA ASP A 3 11.67 -8.98 4.54
C ASP A 3 10.39 -8.42 3.87
N TYR A 4 10.43 -8.11 2.57
CA TYR A 4 9.32 -7.52 1.82
C TYR A 4 9.14 -8.17 0.45
N LEU A 5 7.91 -8.10 -0.07
CA LEU A 5 7.51 -8.63 -1.37
C LEU A 5 7.35 -7.48 -2.38
N LEU A 6 7.92 -7.67 -3.58
CA LEU A 6 7.75 -6.72 -4.69
C LEU A 6 6.31 -6.76 -5.19
N ILE A 7 5.74 -5.62 -5.57
CA ILE A 7 4.38 -5.51 -6.11
C ILE A 7 4.21 -6.39 -7.35
N LYS A 8 5.23 -6.49 -8.21
CA LYS A 8 5.24 -7.45 -9.33
C LYS A 8 4.95 -8.89 -8.85
N LYS A 9 5.62 -9.34 -7.79
CA LYS A 9 5.43 -10.69 -7.23
C LYS A 9 4.08 -10.84 -6.55
N VAL A 10 3.50 -9.78 -5.98
CA VAL A 10 2.12 -9.81 -5.47
C VAL A 10 1.14 -10.17 -6.57
N PHE A 11 1.27 -9.55 -7.76
CA PHE A 11 0.40 -9.85 -8.91
C PHE A 11 0.64 -11.25 -9.51
N GLU A 12 1.87 -11.74 -9.49
CA GLU A 12 2.22 -13.08 -9.99
C GLU A 12 1.74 -14.18 -9.04
N ASN A 13 2.02 -14.04 -7.74
CA ASN A 13 1.77 -15.09 -6.74
C ASN A 13 0.35 -15.05 -6.18
N LYS A 14 -0.33 -13.90 -6.23
CA LYS A 14 -1.68 -13.68 -5.66
C LYS A 14 -1.82 -14.25 -4.23
N PRO A 15 -1.02 -13.77 -3.27
CA PRO A 15 -1.04 -14.30 -1.90
C PRO A 15 -2.38 -13.96 -1.24
N VAL A 16 -3.25 -14.97 -1.08
CA VAL A 16 -4.51 -14.88 -0.35
C VAL A 16 -4.29 -15.36 1.09
N ASP A 17 -4.95 -14.70 2.05
CA ASP A 17 -4.87 -15.00 3.49
C ASP A 17 -3.45 -14.99 4.08
N GLN A 18 -2.57 -14.16 3.53
CA GLN A 18 -1.18 -14.02 3.97
C GLN A 18 -0.88 -12.57 4.35
N THR A 19 -0.15 -12.40 5.45
CA THR A 19 0.46 -11.12 5.81
C THR A 19 1.74 -10.93 4.99
N ILE A 20 1.80 -9.83 4.24
CA ILE A 20 2.98 -9.46 3.45
C ILE A 20 3.36 -8.01 3.75
N ILE A 21 4.65 -7.71 3.61
CA ILE A 21 5.17 -6.34 3.65
C ILE A 21 5.47 -5.92 2.22
N VAL A 22 5.05 -4.71 1.83
CA VAL A 22 5.32 -4.12 0.52
C VAL A 22 5.86 -2.72 0.73
N LYS A 23 6.74 -2.25 -0.15
CA LYS A 23 7.32 -0.90 -0.08
C LYS A 23 7.08 -0.19 -1.39
N GLY A 24 6.90 1.12 -1.36
CA GLY A 24 6.73 1.89 -2.59
C GLY A 24 6.36 3.34 -2.36
N TRP A 25 5.97 4.00 -3.45
CA TRP A 25 5.59 5.40 -3.46
C TRP A 25 4.09 5.58 -3.66
N VAL A 26 3.50 6.51 -2.90
CA VAL A 26 2.08 6.87 -2.99
C VAL A 26 1.79 7.51 -4.34
N LYS A 27 0.95 6.85 -5.15
CA LYS A 27 0.47 7.34 -6.45
C LYS A 27 -0.86 8.07 -6.35
N SER A 28 -1.70 7.67 -5.40
CA SER A 28 -3.00 8.28 -5.11
C SER A 28 -3.41 7.94 -3.69
N PHE A 29 -4.09 8.87 -3.02
CA PHE A 29 -4.66 8.66 -1.71
C PHE A 29 -6.05 9.29 -1.66
N ARG A 30 -7.08 8.48 -1.37
CA ARG A 30 -8.48 8.93 -1.28
C ARG A 30 -9.06 8.54 0.06
N GLN A 31 -9.29 9.54 0.89
CA GLN A 31 -9.89 9.38 2.21
C GLN A 31 -11.41 9.17 2.11
N SER A 32 -11.97 8.36 3.02
CA SER A 32 -13.41 8.29 3.31
C SER A 32 -13.64 8.24 4.82
N LYS A 33 -14.92 8.28 5.25
CA LYS A 33 -15.27 8.34 6.68
C LYS A 33 -14.84 7.11 7.51
N LYS A 34 -14.76 5.93 6.89
CA LYS A 34 -14.49 4.66 7.58
C LYS A 34 -13.17 3.99 7.18
N PHE A 35 -12.69 4.28 5.98
CA PHE A 35 -11.48 3.69 5.42
C PHE A 35 -10.92 4.64 4.36
N SER A 36 -9.68 4.42 3.95
CA SER A 36 -9.03 5.16 2.88
C SER A 36 -8.52 4.20 1.80
N PHE A 37 -8.50 4.67 0.56
CA PHE A 37 -7.85 3.98 -0.54
C PHE A 37 -6.47 4.57 -0.74
N LEU A 38 -5.44 3.74 -0.61
CA LEU A 38 -4.06 4.06 -0.92
C LEU A 38 -3.65 3.29 -2.17
N VAL A 39 -3.00 3.96 -3.12
CA VAL A 39 -2.45 3.33 -4.33
C VAL A 39 -0.93 3.45 -4.27
N LEU A 40 -0.23 2.31 -4.33
CA LEU A 40 1.23 2.22 -4.30
C LEU A 40 1.80 1.69 -5.61
N ASN A 41 2.98 2.20 -5.95
CA ASN A 41 3.82 1.67 -7.02
C ASN A 41 5.27 1.58 -6.52
N ASP A 42 5.97 0.49 -6.86
CA ASP A 42 7.36 0.23 -6.45
C ASP A 42 8.32 0.20 -7.65
N GLY A 43 7.84 0.54 -8.86
CA GLY A 43 8.59 0.52 -10.11
C GLY A 43 8.84 -0.87 -10.71
N THR A 44 8.46 -1.96 -10.02
CA THR A 44 8.74 -3.32 -10.52
C THR A 44 7.76 -3.80 -11.57
N THR A 45 6.61 -3.13 -11.70
CA THR A 45 5.57 -3.39 -12.69
C THR A 45 4.82 -2.10 -13.04
N GLN A 46 4.17 -2.08 -14.21
CA GLN A 46 3.29 -0.98 -14.63
C GLN A 46 1.96 -0.95 -13.88
N LYS A 47 1.63 -2.01 -13.13
CA LYS A 47 0.39 -2.11 -12.36
C LYS A 47 0.55 -1.47 -10.99
N ASP A 48 -0.44 -0.70 -10.57
CA ASP A 48 -0.48 -0.11 -9.23
C ASP A 48 -1.23 -1.02 -8.25
N LEU A 49 -0.72 -1.12 -7.02
CA LEU A 49 -1.35 -1.89 -5.95
C LEU A 49 -2.31 -0.99 -5.16
N GLN A 50 -3.58 -1.36 -5.11
CA GLN A 50 -4.57 -0.70 -4.26
C GLN A 50 -4.61 -1.37 -2.87
N ILE A 51 -4.50 -0.55 -1.83
CA ILE A 51 -4.55 -0.92 -0.42
C ILE A 51 -5.74 -0.22 0.21
N ILE A 52 -6.52 -0.96 0.99
CA ILE A 52 -7.58 -0.39 1.83
C ILE A 52 -6.99 -0.21 3.23
N VAL A 53 -6.95 1.04 3.68
CA VAL A 53 -6.49 1.42 5.01
C VAL A 53 -7.73 1.57 5.89
N ASP A 54 -7.89 0.68 6.88
CA ASP A 54 -9.01 0.75 7.82
C ASP A 54 -8.86 1.96 8.77
N GLY A 55 -9.97 2.67 9.01
CA GLY A 55 -10.04 3.78 9.95
C GLY A 55 -9.82 3.38 11.42
N THR A 56 -9.86 2.08 11.75
CA THR A 56 -9.56 1.58 13.10
C THR A 56 -8.07 1.33 13.34
N LEU A 57 -7.20 1.55 12.35
CA LEU A 57 -5.75 1.38 12.52
C LEU A 57 -5.20 2.36 13.55
N ALA A 58 -4.31 1.88 14.43
CA ALA A 58 -3.74 2.68 15.52
C ALA A 58 -3.00 3.95 15.02
N ASN A 59 -2.39 3.87 13.84
CA ASN A 59 -1.67 4.96 13.18
C ASN A 59 -2.47 5.62 12.04
N TYR A 60 -3.79 5.43 11.96
CA TYR A 60 -4.60 5.95 10.85
C TYR A 60 -4.44 7.46 10.64
N GLU A 61 -4.39 8.23 11.72
CA GLU A 61 -4.20 9.69 11.70
C GLU A 61 -2.86 10.14 11.10
N GLU A 62 -1.84 9.28 11.13
CA GLU A 62 -0.56 9.53 10.46
C GLU A 62 -0.64 9.13 8.99
N VAL A 63 -1.28 8.00 8.68
CA VAL A 63 -1.45 7.49 7.32
C VAL A 63 -2.26 8.45 6.45
N ILE A 64 -3.29 9.10 6.98
CA ILE A 64 -4.09 10.09 6.22
C ILE A 64 -3.34 11.38 5.89
N LYS A 65 -2.17 11.62 6.51
CA LYS A 65 -1.32 12.79 6.22
C LYS A 65 -0.36 12.51 5.06
N LEU A 66 -0.29 11.28 4.55
CA LEU A 66 0.54 10.94 3.41
C LEU A 66 0.14 11.75 2.18
N THR A 67 1.14 12.25 1.47
CA THR A 67 0.97 13.01 0.22
C THR A 67 1.46 12.21 -0.98
N LEU A 68 1.08 12.65 -2.18
CA LEU A 68 1.58 12.07 -3.43
C LEU A 68 3.11 12.05 -3.46
N GLY A 69 3.69 10.92 -3.83
CA GLY A 69 5.14 10.71 -3.85
C GLY A 69 5.77 10.35 -2.50
N SER A 70 5.01 10.29 -1.41
CA SER A 70 5.51 9.78 -0.13
C SER A 70 6.01 8.34 -0.29
N SER A 71 7.17 8.03 0.31
CA SER A 71 7.71 6.66 0.37
C SER A 71 7.21 5.98 1.63
N VAL A 72 6.73 4.73 1.52
CA VAL A 72 6.13 3.98 2.63
C VAL A 72 6.57 2.50 2.64
N GLU A 73 6.42 1.89 3.82
CA GLU A 73 6.59 0.47 4.14
C GLU A 73 5.42 -0.02 5.01
#